data_AF-A0A3M0EGU8-F1
#
_entry.id   AF-A0A3M0EGU8-F1
#
_cell.length_a   1.000
_cell.length_b   1.000
_cell.length_c   1.000
_cell.angle_alpha   90.00
_cell.angle_beta   90.00
_cell.angle_gamma   90.00
#
_symmetry.space_group_name_H-M   'P 1'
#
loop_
_entity.id
_entity.type
_entity.pdbx_description
1 polymer ?
#
loop_
_entity_poly.entity_id
_entity_poly.type
_entity_poly.pdbx_seq_one_letter_code
_entity_poly.pdbx_strand_id
1 'polypeptide(L)'
;MEEILSSIKRIIAEEGDTMPGRNRRPSRPMPSPVDRDAYLDGGADADDDEILELSDPMPMVDRTPRTPKSPVLSSVDAVAESRQSAPKPLPVDAPATAAAPTDRPIVSRETAAATRAPLEALTRMMVKPDANSDGTLEGLVREMLRPMLREWMDANLPGLVEDMVAREIAKIMNQQP
;
A
#
# COMPACT_ATOMS: atom_id res chain seq x y z
N MET A 1 -31.14 -18.28 -24.89
CA MET A 1 -30.20 -18.65 -23.79
C MET A 1 -29.28 -19.78 -24.22
N GLU A 2 -29.81 -20.87 -24.78
CA GLU A 2 -29.02 -22.01 -25.28
C GLU A 2 -28.08 -21.68 -26.45
N GLU A 3 -28.46 -20.73 -27.31
CA GLU A 3 -27.62 -20.22 -28.41
C GLU A 3 -26.34 -19.53 -27.91
N ILE A 4 -26.43 -18.80 -26.78
CA ILE A 4 -25.29 -18.11 -26.17
C ILE A 4 -24.27 -19.13 -25.65
N LEU A 5 -24.76 -20.19 -24.97
CA LEU A 5 -23.91 -21.26 -24.44
C LEU A 5 -23.26 -22.09 -25.56
N SER A 6 -23.97 -22.29 -26.67
CA SER A 6 -23.46 -23.00 -27.84
C SER A 6 -22.35 -22.21 -28.55
N SER A 7 -22.49 -20.88 -28.62
CA SER A 7 -21.49 -19.99 -29.20
C SER A 7 -20.19 -19.97 -28.38
N ILE A 8 -20.29 -19.83 -27.05
CA ILE A 8 -19.12 -19.86 -26.14
C ILE A 8 -18.40 -21.22 -26.22
N LYS A 9 -19.16 -22.33 -26.22
CA LYS A 9 -18.57 -23.68 -26.33
C LYS A 9 -17.84 -23.90 -27.66
N ARG A 10 -18.33 -23.32 -28.76
CA ARG A 10 -17.68 -23.41 -30.07
C ARG A 10 -16.38 -22.61 -30.09
N ILE A 11 -16.35 -21.39 -29.54
CA ILE A 11 -15.16 -20.54 -29.51
C ILE A 11 -14.03 -21.21 -28.70
N ILE A 12 -14.34 -21.79 -27.54
CA ILE A 12 -13.34 -22.48 -26.71
C ILE A 12 -12.79 -23.74 -27.40
N ALA A 13 -13.63 -24.47 -28.12
CA ALA A 13 -13.21 -25.64 -28.88
C ALA A 13 -12.38 -25.28 -30.13
N GLU A 14 -12.64 -24.13 -30.74
CA GLU A 14 -11.98 -23.65 -31.96
C GLU A 14 -10.66 -22.88 -31.66
N GLU A 15 -10.55 -22.23 -30.50
CA GLU A 15 -9.39 -21.41 -30.10
C GLU A 15 -8.27 -22.19 -29.37
N GLY A 16 -8.55 -23.43 -28.93
CA GLY A 16 -7.58 -24.28 -28.22
C GLY A 16 -6.52 -24.98 -29.10
N ASP A 17 -6.67 -24.97 -30.43
CA ASP A 17 -5.85 -25.80 -31.33
C ASP A 17 -4.79 -25.01 -32.15
N THR A 18 -4.52 -23.75 -31.80
CA THR A 18 -3.46 -22.97 -32.47
C THR A 18 -2.46 -22.38 -31.48
N MET A 19 -1.34 -23.10 -31.27
CA MET A 19 0.03 -22.59 -31.41
C MET A 19 1.07 -23.61 -30.86
N PRO A 20 2.21 -23.79 -31.56
CA PRO A 20 3.12 -24.91 -31.34
C PRO A 20 4.25 -24.60 -30.35
N GLY A 21 4.66 -25.64 -29.63
CA GLY A 21 6.03 -25.96 -29.21
C GLY A 21 6.91 -24.83 -28.65
N ARG A 22 6.95 -24.69 -27.31
CA ARG A 22 8.05 -23.98 -26.63
C ARG A 22 8.97 -24.96 -25.89
N ASN A 23 10.18 -25.02 -26.44
CA ASN A 23 11.41 -25.65 -25.95
C ASN A 23 11.51 -25.81 -24.42
N ARG A 24 11.56 -27.08 -23.94
CA ARG A 24 11.77 -27.41 -22.52
C ARG A 24 13.22 -27.13 -22.13
N ARG A 25 13.44 -26.18 -21.23
CA ARG A 25 14.66 -26.11 -20.38
C ARG A 25 14.58 -27.22 -19.32
N PRO A 26 15.70 -27.79 -18.85
CA PRO A 26 15.66 -28.73 -17.73
C PRO A 26 15.12 -28.01 -16.50
N SER A 27 13.97 -28.47 -16.03
CA SER A 27 13.29 -27.91 -14.86
C SER A 27 14.10 -28.25 -13.62
N ARG A 28 14.48 -27.22 -12.87
CA ARG A 28 14.94 -27.36 -11.49
C ARG A 28 13.83 -28.05 -10.68
N PRO A 29 14.12 -29.03 -9.81
CA PRO A 29 13.06 -29.71 -9.06
C PRO A 29 12.40 -28.70 -8.11
N MET A 30 11.13 -28.39 -8.41
CA MET A 30 10.22 -27.80 -7.43
C MET A 30 9.95 -28.87 -6.36
N PRO A 31 9.91 -28.51 -5.06
CA PRO A 31 9.42 -29.44 -4.06
C PRO A 31 7.96 -29.81 -4.41
N SER A 32 7.68 -31.12 -4.44
CA SER A 32 6.32 -31.65 -4.61
C SER A 32 5.46 -31.16 -3.44
N PRO A 33 4.16 -30.84 -3.66
CA PRO A 33 3.23 -30.62 -2.57
C PRO A 33 2.92 -31.99 -1.95
N VAL A 34 3.81 -32.47 -1.09
CA VAL A 34 3.56 -33.62 -0.22
C VAL A 34 2.75 -33.13 0.97
N ASP A 35 1.56 -33.71 1.07
CA ASP A 35 0.74 -33.90 2.27
C ASP A 35 0.55 -32.68 3.18
N ARG A 36 -0.64 -32.10 3.01
CA ARG A 36 -1.21 -30.97 3.75
C ARG A 36 -1.34 -31.21 5.28
N ASP A 37 -0.99 -32.40 5.75
CA ASP A 37 -1.00 -32.77 7.17
C ASP A 37 0.39 -32.68 7.84
N ALA A 38 1.46 -32.35 7.10
CA ALA A 38 2.81 -32.20 7.66
C ALA A 38 3.14 -30.78 8.18
N TYR A 39 2.23 -29.81 8.05
CA TYR A 39 2.45 -28.40 8.41
C TYR A 39 2.00 -28.02 9.83
N LEU A 40 1.67 -28.99 10.68
CA LEU A 40 1.26 -28.72 12.07
C LEU A 40 2.44 -28.55 13.05
N ASP A 41 3.68 -28.50 12.57
CA ASP A 41 4.85 -28.27 13.42
C ASP A 41 5.91 -27.41 12.69
N GLY A 42 5.74 -26.09 12.70
CA GLY A 42 6.83 -25.17 12.36
C GLY A 42 6.45 -23.84 11.68
N GLY A 43 6.36 -22.78 12.49
CA GLY A 43 6.82 -21.44 12.11
C GLY A 43 5.74 -20.49 11.58
N ALA A 44 5.27 -19.61 12.46
CA ALA A 44 4.32 -18.55 12.19
C ALA A 44 5.00 -17.29 11.62
N ASP A 45 5.88 -17.44 10.63
CA ASP A 45 6.85 -16.39 10.26
C ASP A 45 6.91 -16.07 8.75
N ALA A 46 6.01 -16.59 7.91
CA ALA A 46 6.08 -16.38 6.47
C ALA A 46 5.20 -15.21 5.95
N ASP A 47 4.18 -14.79 6.71
CA ASP A 47 3.23 -13.75 6.28
C ASP A 47 3.55 -12.35 6.89
N ASP A 48 4.42 -12.29 7.90
CA ASP A 48 4.80 -11.03 8.56
C ASP A 48 5.82 -10.21 7.73
N ASP A 49 6.59 -10.84 6.85
CA ASP A 49 7.55 -10.17 5.96
C ASP A 49 6.88 -9.37 4.82
N GLU A 50 5.59 -9.61 4.53
CA GLU A 50 4.82 -8.84 3.54
C GLU A 50 4.24 -7.54 4.13
N ILE A 51 4.14 -7.44 5.46
CA ILE A 51 3.61 -6.29 6.19
C ILE A 51 4.77 -5.43 6.70
N LEU A 52 5.12 -4.38 5.94
CA LEU A 52 6.16 -3.43 6.34
C LEU A 52 5.62 -2.43 7.40
N GLU A 53 5.85 -2.73 8.68
CA GLU A 53 5.58 -1.79 9.78
C GLU A 53 6.64 -0.68 9.86
N LEU A 54 6.30 0.50 9.34
CA LEU A 54 7.19 1.66 9.27
C LEU A 54 7.14 2.51 10.55
N SER A 55 7.46 1.89 11.69
CA SER A 55 7.45 2.53 13.01
C SER A 55 8.73 3.30 13.35
N ASP A 56 9.83 2.98 12.66
CA ASP A 56 11.13 3.62 12.86
C ASP A 56 11.38 4.67 11.75
N PRO A 57 11.61 5.95 12.09
CA PRO A 57 11.92 6.96 11.08
C PRO A 57 13.23 6.62 10.38
N MET A 58 13.18 6.54 9.05
CA MET A 58 14.35 6.22 8.23
C MET A 58 15.49 7.21 8.53
N PRO A 59 16.71 6.73 8.85
CA PRO A 59 17.83 7.61 9.13
C PRO A 59 18.08 8.48 7.90
N MET A 60 18.04 9.79 8.08
CA MET A 60 18.41 10.74 7.04
C MET A 60 19.90 10.57 6.77
N VAL A 61 20.24 9.69 5.83
CA VAL A 61 21.59 9.62 5.29
C VAL A 61 21.84 10.97 4.63
N ASP A 62 22.85 11.70 5.09
CA ASP A 62 23.36 12.89 4.40
C ASP A 62 23.72 12.47 2.97
N ARG A 63 22.78 12.70 2.06
CA ARG A 63 22.98 12.53 0.62
C ARG A 63 23.95 13.62 0.21
N THR A 64 25.24 13.34 0.32
CA THR A 64 26.26 14.16 -0.32
C THR A 64 25.85 14.28 -1.80
N PRO A 65 25.62 15.49 -2.32
CA PRO A 65 25.15 15.64 -3.69
C PRO A 65 26.23 15.11 -4.62
N ARG A 66 25.97 13.96 -5.24
CA ARG A 66 26.80 13.42 -6.32
C ARG A 66 26.73 14.43 -7.46
N THR A 67 27.86 15.06 -7.77
CA THR A 67 27.95 16.01 -8.87
C THR A 67 27.54 15.31 -10.18
N PRO A 68 26.50 15.78 -10.88
CA PRO A 68 26.19 15.25 -12.20
C PRO A 68 27.37 15.60 -13.11
N LYS A 69 27.89 14.60 -13.82
CA LYS A 69 28.86 14.84 -14.90
C LYS A 69 28.12 15.65 -15.97
N SER A 70 28.42 16.93 -16.09
CA SER A 70 27.84 17.81 -17.10
C SER A 70 28.15 17.25 -18.49
N PRO A 71 27.15 17.08 -19.39
CA PRO A 71 27.43 16.77 -20.77
C PRO A 71 28.12 17.97 -21.42
N VAL A 72 29.29 17.74 -22.03
CA VAL A 72 29.99 18.75 -22.83
C VAL A 72 29.14 19.03 -24.07
N LEU A 73 28.38 20.12 -24.04
CA LEU A 73 27.71 20.66 -25.22
C LEU A 73 28.78 21.28 -26.12
N SER A 74 29.11 20.60 -27.21
CA SER A 74 29.90 21.19 -28.30
C SER A 74 29.08 22.34 -28.89
N SER A 75 29.68 23.54 -28.89
CA SER A 75 29.06 24.75 -29.44
C SER A 75 28.73 24.54 -30.92
N VAL A 76 27.45 24.67 -31.25
CA VAL A 76 27.00 24.79 -32.64
C VAL A 76 27.04 26.28 -32.98
N ASP A 77 27.65 26.55 -34.14
CA ASP A 77 27.89 27.83 -34.78
C ASP A 77 26.62 28.70 -34.82
N ALA A 78 26.66 29.86 -34.14
CA ALA A 78 25.57 30.82 -34.13
C ALA A 78 25.85 31.90 -35.19
N VAL A 79 25.16 31.79 -36.32
CA VAL A 79 25.11 32.82 -37.36
C VAL A 79 24.53 34.11 -36.76
N ALA A 80 25.30 35.19 -36.86
CA ALA A 80 25.02 36.49 -36.29
C ALA A 80 23.98 37.26 -37.09
N GLU A 81 22.77 37.41 -36.55
CA GLU A 81 21.76 38.36 -37.04
C GLU A 81 21.88 39.67 -36.24
N SER A 82 22.18 40.74 -36.97
CA SER A 82 22.41 42.11 -36.47
C SER A 82 21.18 42.69 -35.74
N ARG A 83 21.33 43.03 -34.45
CA ARG A 83 20.39 43.92 -33.74
C ARG A 83 21.15 45.01 -32.97
N GLN A 84 21.09 46.18 -33.61
CA GLN A 84 21.09 47.55 -33.09
C GLN A 84 21.32 47.79 -31.58
N SER A 85 22.30 48.66 -31.34
CA SER A 85 22.88 49.18 -30.11
C SER A 85 21.93 49.91 -29.13
N ALA A 86 22.08 49.62 -27.83
CA ALA A 86 21.67 50.44 -26.69
C ALA A 86 22.82 50.47 -25.64
N PRO A 87 22.99 51.57 -24.87
CA PRO A 87 24.22 51.85 -24.13
C PRO A 87 24.38 50.95 -22.89
N LYS A 88 25.63 50.54 -22.67
CA LYS A 88 26.08 49.58 -21.65
C LYS A 88 26.28 50.26 -20.29
N PRO A 89 25.61 49.84 -19.20
CA PRO A 89 26.12 50.10 -17.87
C PRO A 89 27.30 49.16 -17.60
N LEU A 90 28.41 49.74 -17.14
CA LEU A 90 29.63 49.04 -16.76
C LEU A 90 29.34 48.03 -15.63
N PRO A 91 29.84 46.79 -15.69
CA PRO A 91 29.78 45.86 -14.56
C PRO A 91 30.82 46.30 -13.51
N VAL A 92 30.37 46.55 -12.28
CA VAL A 92 31.25 46.47 -11.13
C VAL A 92 31.32 45.01 -10.70
N ASP A 93 32.49 44.40 -10.88
CA ASP A 93 32.82 43.10 -10.30
C ASP A 93 32.69 43.18 -8.77
N ALA A 94 31.80 42.37 -8.21
CA ALA A 94 31.83 41.98 -6.81
C ALA A 94 31.83 40.44 -6.76
N PRO A 95 32.68 39.84 -5.90
CA PRO A 95 32.95 38.41 -5.95
C PRO A 95 31.70 37.59 -5.65
N ALA A 96 31.50 36.54 -6.45
CA ALA A 96 30.50 35.51 -6.21
C ALA A 96 30.76 34.84 -4.86
N THR A 97 30.02 35.23 -3.83
CA THR A 97 29.92 34.49 -2.58
C THR A 97 29.19 33.18 -2.89
N ALA A 98 29.90 32.06 -2.79
CA ALA A 98 29.33 30.73 -2.89
C ALA A 98 28.13 30.61 -1.93
N ALA A 99 26.94 30.39 -2.49
CA ALA A 99 25.73 30.17 -1.72
C ALA A 99 25.84 28.85 -0.95
N ALA A 100 25.96 28.92 0.38
CA ALA A 100 25.72 27.77 1.25
C ALA A 100 24.30 27.24 1.04
N PRO A 101 24.03 25.93 1.22
CA PRO A 101 22.68 25.41 1.16
C PRO A 101 21.90 25.99 2.33
N THR A 102 21.18 27.09 2.09
CA THR A 102 20.24 27.61 3.06
C THR A 102 19.09 26.62 3.13
N ASP A 103 18.88 26.06 4.31
CA ASP A 103 17.77 25.18 4.69
C ASP A 103 16.45 25.98 4.64
N ARG A 104 16.06 26.35 3.42
CA ARG A 104 14.95 27.24 3.14
C ARG A 104 13.70 26.39 3.03
N PRO A 105 12.61 26.75 3.74
CA PRO A 105 11.36 26.01 3.66
C PRO A 105 10.90 25.95 2.21
N ILE A 106 10.56 24.74 1.77
CA ILE A 106 10.11 24.43 0.39
C ILE A 106 8.81 25.18 0.06
N VAL A 107 8.03 25.53 1.09
CA VAL A 107 6.76 26.22 0.98
C VAL A 107 6.89 27.66 1.49
N SER A 108 6.31 28.60 0.74
CA SER A 108 6.23 30.00 1.17
C SER A 108 5.30 30.14 2.39
N ARG A 109 5.56 31.12 3.25
CA ARG A 109 4.70 31.39 4.42
C ARG A 109 3.27 31.73 4.01
N GLU A 110 3.10 32.39 2.88
CA GLU A 110 1.81 32.75 2.33
C GLU A 110 1.02 31.52 1.87
N THR A 111 1.68 30.60 1.14
CA THR A 111 1.07 29.34 0.72
C THR A 111 0.67 28.50 1.95
N ALA A 112 1.53 28.39 2.95
CA ALA A 112 1.22 27.65 4.17
C ALA A 112 0.03 28.24 4.95
N ALA A 113 -0.09 29.58 4.99
CA ALA A 113 -1.23 30.25 5.60
C ALA A 113 -2.53 30.02 4.80
N ALA A 114 -2.45 30.11 3.47
CA ALA A 114 -3.60 29.90 2.58
C ALA A 114 -4.15 28.47 2.64
N THR A 115 -3.29 27.46 2.80
CA THR A 115 -3.72 26.04 2.85
C THR A 115 -4.23 25.60 4.22
N ARG A 116 -3.97 26.37 5.29
CA ARG A 116 -4.31 25.96 6.66
C ARG A 116 -5.82 25.85 6.88
N ALA A 117 -6.57 26.86 6.46
CA ALA A 117 -8.03 26.89 6.60
C ALA A 117 -8.77 25.77 5.84
N PRO A 118 -8.48 25.47 4.55
CA PRO A 118 -9.14 24.37 3.84
C PRO A 118 -8.77 22.98 4.40
N LEU A 119 -7.54 22.77 4.88
CA LEU A 119 -7.15 21.52 5.54
C LEU A 119 -7.85 21.33 6.89
N GLU A 120 -8.00 22.40 7.66
CA GLU A 120 -8.75 22.38 8.91
C GLU A 120 -10.24 22.08 8.66
N ALA A 121 -10.84 22.70 7.63
CA ALA A 121 -12.20 22.42 7.21
C ALA A 121 -12.41 20.95 6.78
N LEU A 122 -11.44 20.38 6.05
CA LEU A 122 -11.46 18.97 5.66
C LEU A 122 -11.40 18.05 6.87
N THR A 123 -10.49 18.34 7.81
CA THR A 123 -10.34 17.56 9.05
C THR A 123 -11.62 17.56 9.88
N ARG A 124 -12.27 18.72 9.97
CA ARG A 124 -13.54 18.91 10.68
C ARG A 124 -14.74 18.24 10.00
N MET A 125 -14.63 17.96 8.69
CA MET A 125 -15.65 17.23 7.93
C MET A 125 -15.48 15.72 8.05
N MET A 126 -14.25 15.22 8.15
CA MET A 126 -13.97 13.81 8.44
C MET A 126 -14.30 13.42 9.89
N VAL A 127 -14.13 14.35 10.82
CA VAL A 127 -14.45 14.17 12.24
C VAL A 127 -15.78 14.87 12.53
N LYS A 128 -16.90 14.28 12.12
CA LYS A 128 -18.22 14.74 12.54
C LYS A 128 -18.63 13.94 13.79
N PRO A 129 -18.50 14.49 15.01
CA PRO A 129 -18.91 13.79 16.21
C PRO A 129 -20.41 13.98 16.37
N ASP A 130 -21.20 12.97 16.00
CA ASP A 130 -22.54 12.83 16.55
C ASP A 130 -22.39 12.51 18.04
N ALA A 131 -22.98 13.32 18.93
CA ALA A 131 -22.73 13.26 20.38
C ALA A 131 -23.18 11.93 21.06
N ASN A 132 -23.86 11.05 20.32
CA ASN A 132 -24.38 9.77 20.79
C ASN A 132 -23.82 8.55 20.06
N SER A 133 -22.94 8.75 19.09
CA SER A 133 -22.19 7.68 18.43
C SER A 133 -20.74 8.06 18.52
N ASP A 134 -19.87 7.20 19.04
CA ASP A 134 -18.42 7.42 19.00
C ASP A 134 -18.04 7.81 17.57
N GLY A 135 -17.90 9.11 17.28
CA GLY A 135 -17.93 9.71 15.93
C GLY A 135 -16.73 9.37 15.06
N THR A 136 -16.11 8.25 15.36
CA THR A 136 -15.03 7.56 14.72
C THR A 136 -15.61 6.41 13.87
N LEU A 137 -14.82 5.97 12.89
CA LEU A 137 -15.13 4.79 12.09
C LEU A 137 -15.41 3.54 12.95
N GLU A 138 -14.77 3.45 14.12
CA GLU A 138 -14.96 2.34 15.06
C GLU A 138 -16.41 2.24 15.55
N GLY A 139 -17.05 3.36 15.87
CA GLY A 139 -18.45 3.38 16.30
C GLY A 139 -19.37 2.82 15.22
N LEU A 140 -19.17 3.25 13.97
CA LEU A 140 -19.94 2.75 12.83
C LEU A 140 -19.71 1.25 12.58
N VAL A 141 -18.45 0.81 12.57
CA VAL A 141 -18.09 -0.60 12.38
C VAL A 141 -18.68 -1.47 13.50
N ARG A 142 -18.65 -0.99 14.75
CA ARG A 142 -19.23 -1.69 15.90
C ARG A 142 -20.74 -1.85 15.76
N GLU A 143 -21.46 -0.82 15.34
CA GLU A 143 -22.91 -0.89 15.11
C GLU A 143 -23.25 -1.84 13.95
N MET A 144 -22.40 -1.92 12.92
CA MET A 144 -22.57 -2.88 11.82
C MET A 144 -22.23 -4.33 12.19
N LEU A 145 -21.20 -4.55 13.02
CA LEU A 145 -20.78 -5.89 13.45
C LEU A 145 -21.66 -6.48 14.55
N ARG A 146 -22.29 -5.65 15.38
CA ARG A 146 -23.16 -6.09 16.48
C ARG A 146 -24.28 -7.06 16.05
N PRO A 147 -25.05 -6.81 14.96
CA PRO A 147 -26.06 -7.77 14.52
C PRO A 147 -25.46 -9.09 14.00
N MET A 148 -24.35 -9.04 13.26
CA MET A 148 -23.71 -10.25 12.71
C MET A 148 -23.13 -11.15 13.81
N LEU A 149 -22.47 -10.54 14.81
CA LEU A 149 -21.94 -11.25 15.97
C LEU A 149 -23.07 -11.86 16.82
N ARG A 150 -24.19 -11.15 16.96
CA ARG A 150 -25.36 -11.67 17.69
C ARG A 150 -25.94 -12.90 17.00
N GLU A 151 -26.21 -12.81 15.71
CA GLU A 151 -26.76 -13.93 14.93
C GLU A 151 -25.83 -15.14 14.97
N TRP A 152 -24.51 -14.90 14.85
CA TRP A 152 -23.52 -15.96 14.99
C TRP A 152 -23.51 -16.57 16.39
N MET A 153 -23.55 -15.76 17.46
CA MET A 153 -23.61 -16.27 18.83
C MET A 153 -24.89 -17.07 19.07
N ASP A 154 -26.04 -16.58 18.61
CA ASP A 154 -27.32 -17.28 18.75
C ASP A 154 -27.31 -18.65 18.05
N ALA A 155 -26.62 -18.76 16.91
CA ALA A 155 -26.51 -20.02 16.16
C ALA A 155 -25.46 -20.99 16.73
N ASN A 156 -24.33 -20.51 17.27
CA ASN A 156 -23.17 -21.36 17.60
C ASN A 156 -23.00 -21.61 19.10
N LEU A 157 -23.47 -20.70 19.95
CA LEU A 157 -23.28 -20.78 21.40
C LEU A 157 -24.02 -21.97 22.06
N PRO A 158 -25.27 -22.33 21.65
CA PRO A 158 -25.95 -23.48 22.22
C PRO A 158 -25.15 -24.78 22.11
N GLY A 159 -24.61 -25.08 20.92
CA GLY A 159 -23.82 -26.30 20.69
C GLY A 159 -22.52 -26.34 21.51
N LEU A 160 -21.81 -25.21 21.59
CA LEU A 160 -20.61 -25.11 22.41
C LEU A 160 -20.88 -25.36 23.90
N VAL A 161 -22.02 -24.89 24.40
CA VAL A 161 -22.42 -25.10 25.80
C VAL A 161 -22.82 -26.56 26.03
N GLU A 162 -23.59 -27.16 25.13
CA GLU A 162 -23.96 -28.59 25.22
C GLU A 162 -22.72 -29.49 25.27
N ASP A 163 -21.74 -29.26 24.41
CA ASP A 163 -20.48 -30.00 24.40
C ASP A 163 -19.68 -29.83 25.70
N MET A 164 -19.64 -28.61 26.25
CA MET A 164 -18.95 -28.33 27.50
C MET A 164 -19.66 -28.98 28.70
N VAL A 165 -20.99 -28.93 28.73
CA VAL A 165 -21.80 -29.58 29.77
C VAL A 165 -21.70 -31.10 29.67
N ALA A 166 -21.75 -31.68 28.47
CA ALA A 166 -21.58 -33.12 28.27
C ALA A 166 -20.21 -33.61 28.77
N ARG A 167 -19.14 -32.85 28.50
CA ARG A 167 -17.80 -33.11 29.05
C ARG A 167 -17.78 -33.03 30.57
N GLU A 168 -18.42 -32.04 31.17
CA GLU A 168 -18.43 -31.87 32.63
C GLU A 168 -19.25 -32.97 33.33
N ILE A 169 -20.40 -33.37 32.76
CA ILE A 169 -21.19 -34.50 33.27
C ILE A 169 -20.38 -35.80 33.18
N ALA A 170 -19.77 -36.09 32.03
CA ALA A 170 -18.95 -37.30 31.86
C ALA A 170 -17.80 -37.34 32.88
N LYS A 171 -17.17 -36.19 33.15
CA LYS A 171 -16.12 -36.07 34.15
C LYS A 171 -16.62 -36.33 35.57
N ILE A 172 -17.77 -35.78 35.96
CA ILE A 172 -18.37 -36.03 37.29
C ILE A 172 -18.73 -37.52 37.43
N MET A 173 -19.33 -38.12 36.41
CA MET A 173 -19.69 -39.54 36.41
C MET A 173 -18.47 -40.45 36.53
N ASN A 174 -17.33 -40.07 35.92
CA ASN A 174 -16.10 -40.85 36.00
C ASN A 174 -15.27 -40.57 37.28
N GLN A 175 -15.68 -39.59 38.09
CA GLN A 175 -15.03 -39.24 39.37
C GLN A 175 -15.82 -39.72 40.60
N GLN A 176 -17.01 -40.30 40.43
CA GLN A 176 -17.79 -40.91 41.51
C GLN A 176 -17.40 -42.39 41.68
N PRO A 177 -16.85 -42.81 42.84
CA PRO A 177 -16.50 -44.20 43.12
C PRO A 177 -17.72 -45.09 43.39
#